data_AF-A0A376F7D8-F1
#
_entry.id   AF-A0A376F7D8-F1
#
_cell.length_a   1.000
_cell.length_b   1.000
_cell.length_c   1.000
_cell.angle_alpha   90.00
_cell.angle_beta   90.00
_cell.angle_gamma   90.00
#
_symmetry.space_group_name_H-M   'P 1'
#
loop_
_entity.id
_entity.type
_entity.pdbx_description
1 polymer ?
#
loop_
_entity_poly.entity_id
_entity_poly.type
_entity_poly.pdbx_seq_one_letter_code
_entity_poly.pdbx_strand_id
1 'polypeptide(L)'
;MIIYLHGFDSNSPGNHEKVLQLQFIDPDVRLISYSTRHPKHDMQHLLKEVDKMLQLNVDDRPVDLRRGAGRLLAERIGFLCDIRQVVFNPNLFPNENMEGKN
;
A
#
# COMPACT_ATOMS: atom_id res chain seq x y z
N MET A 1 -10.78 9.19 -3.80
CA MET A 1 -10.38 7.80 -3.48
C MET A 1 -8.93 7.74 -3.03
N ILE A 2 -8.68 7.17 -1.84
CA ILE A 2 -7.35 6.82 -1.32
C ILE A 2 -7.19 5.30 -1.31
N ILE A 3 -6.19 4.79 -2.02
CA ILE A 3 -5.76 3.39 -1.89
C ILE A 3 -4.67 3.37 -0.82
N TYR A 4 -4.90 2.67 0.29
CA TYR A 4 -3.94 2.55 1.37
C TYR A 4 -3.33 1.15 1.39
N LEU A 5 -2.02 1.09 1.10
CA LEU A 5 -1.31 -0.17 0.94
C LEU A 5 -0.45 -0.45 2.16
N HIS A 6 -0.81 -1.52 2.86
CA HIS A 6 -0.19 -1.88 4.12
C HIS A 6 0.37 -3.31 4.07
N GLY A 7 1.65 -3.43 4.43
CA GLY A 7 2.42 -4.65 4.31
C GLY A 7 2.61 -5.32 5.67
N PHE A 8 3.88 -5.58 6.02
CA PHE A 8 4.32 -6.18 7.27
C PHE A 8 3.55 -5.63 8.48
N ASP A 9 2.91 -6.53 9.23
CA ASP A 9 2.04 -6.26 10.38
C ASP A 9 0.68 -5.58 10.03
N SER A 10 -0.04 -6.18 9.07
CA SER A 10 -1.33 -5.67 8.58
C SER A 10 -2.49 -5.76 9.59
N ASN A 11 -2.33 -6.58 10.63
CA ASN A 11 -3.31 -6.80 11.70
C ASN A 11 -3.02 -6.00 12.98
N SER A 12 -2.01 -5.14 12.99
CA SER A 12 -1.74 -4.31 14.18
C SER A 12 -2.90 -3.37 14.50
N PRO A 13 -3.21 -3.15 15.80
CA PRO A 13 -4.25 -2.21 16.23
C PRO A 13 -4.06 -0.80 15.66
N GLY A 14 -2.80 -0.36 15.57
CA GLY A 14 -2.45 0.94 15.01
C GLY A 14 -2.69 1.06 13.50
N ASN A 15 -3.08 0.00 12.79
CA ASN A 15 -3.50 0.09 11.40
C ASN A 15 -4.95 0.56 11.27
N HIS A 16 -5.83 0.08 12.15
CA HIS A 16 -7.24 0.50 12.16
C HIS A 16 -7.37 2.00 12.41
N GLU A 17 -6.63 2.53 13.39
CA GLU A 17 -6.61 3.97 13.69
C GLU A 17 -6.14 4.82 12.50
N LYS A 18 -5.17 4.34 11.70
CA LYS A 18 -4.69 5.07 10.52
C LYS A 18 -5.73 5.09 9.41
N VAL A 19 -6.41 3.97 9.19
CA VAL A 19 -7.52 3.92 8.22
C VAL A 19 -8.62 4.89 8.63
N LEU A 20 -8.99 4.93 9.91
CA LEU A 20 -9.94 5.90 10.44
C LEU A 20 -9.47 7.34 10.21
N GLN A 21 -8.20 7.65 10.47
CA GLN A 21 -7.63 8.98 10.21
C GLN A 21 -7.67 9.36 8.72
N LEU A 22 -7.41 8.42 7.81
CA LEU A 22 -7.52 8.67 6.36
C LEU A 22 -8.98 8.89 5.94
N GLN A 23 -9.93 8.19 6.58
CA GLN A 23 -11.37 8.34 6.31
C GLN A 23 -11.91 9.71 6.71
N PHE A 24 -11.25 10.41 7.65
CA PHE A 24 -11.54 11.82 7.91
C PHE A 24 -11.15 12.75 6.74
N ILE A 25 -10.21 12.36 5.89
CA ILE A 25 -9.72 13.15 4.75
C ILE A 25 -10.53 12.83 3.49
N ASP A 26 -10.77 11.56 3.22
CA ASP A 26 -11.51 11.07 2.05
C ASP A 26 -12.39 9.89 2.50
N PRO A 27 -13.71 9.89 2.26
CA PRO A 27 -14.58 8.78 2.68
C PRO A 27 -14.34 7.48 1.89
N ASP A 28 -13.74 7.53 0.70
CA ASP A 28 -13.39 6.35 -0.13
C ASP A 28 -11.94 5.92 0.12
N VAL A 29 -11.68 5.42 1.32
CA VAL A 29 -10.41 4.75 1.66
C VAL A 29 -10.53 3.26 1.44
N ARG A 30 -9.68 2.71 0.58
CA ARG A 30 -9.63 1.28 0.27
C ARG A 30 -8.31 0.69 0.75
N LEU A 31 -8.39 -0.21 1.73
CA LEU A 31 -7.24 -0.92 2.27
C LEU A 31 -6.94 -2.16 1.41
N ILE A 32 -5.69 -2.32 0.97
CA ILE A 32 -5.21 -3.60 0.43
C ILE A 32 -4.00 -4.03 1.28
N SER A 33 -4.14 -5.23 1.85
CA SER A 33 -3.16 -5.85 2.73
C SER A 33 -2.37 -6.92 1.99
N TYR A 34 -1.06 -7.01 2.23
CA TYR A 34 -0.19 -8.02 1.61
C TYR A 34 0.88 -8.51 2.58
N SER A 35 1.47 -9.68 2.32
CA SER A 35 2.26 -10.39 3.32
C SER A 35 3.68 -9.85 3.51
N THR A 36 4.27 -9.25 2.47
CA THR A 36 5.70 -8.90 2.35
C THR A 36 6.69 -10.09 2.43
N ARG A 37 6.19 -11.33 2.54
CA ARG A 37 7.00 -12.55 2.68
C ARG A 37 7.31 -13.22 1.34
N HIS A 38 6.47 -12.99 0.33
CA HIS A 38 6.56 -13.68 -0.95
C HIS A 38 6.52 -12.65 -2.09
N PRO A 39 7.63 -11.94 -2.36
CA PRO A 39 7.64 -10.74 -3.20
C PRO A 39 6.97 -10.89 -4.57
N LYS A 40 7.15 -12.04 -5.25
CA LYS A 40 6.49 -12.32 -6.54
C LYS A 40 4.97 -12.43 -6.41
N HIS A 41 4.49 -13.19 -5.44
CA HIS A 41 3.07 -13.38 -5.20
C HIS A 41 2.42 -12.09 -4.68
N ASP A 42 3.10 -11.39 -3.76
CA ASP A 42 2.65 -10.11 -3.22
C ASP A 42 2.52 -9.06 -4.35
N MET A 43 3.47 -8.97 -5.28
CA MET A 43 3.36 -8.06 -6.44
C MET A 43 2.20 -8.39 -7.37
N GLN A 44 2.01 -9.67 -7.70
CA GLN A 44 0.90 -10.08 -8.57
C GLN A 44 -0.45 -9.79 -7.91
N HIS A 45 -0.56 -10.00 -6.61
CA HIS A 45 -1.75 -9.66 -5.84
C HIS A 45 -2.00 -8.15 -5.81
N LEU A 46 -0.98 -7.36 -5.48
CA LEU A 46 -1.07 -5.89 -5.45
C LEU A 46 -1.49 -5.30 -6.80
N LEU A 47 -0.90 -5.75 -7.90
CA LEU A 47 -1.27 -5.29 -9.24
C LEU A 47 -2.75 -5.56 -9.55
N LYS A 48 -3.23 -6.76 -9.24
CA LYS A 48 -4.63 -7.15 -9.49
C LYS A 48 -5.61 -6.35 -8.64
N GLU A 49 -5.34 -6.20 -7.35
CA GLU A 49 -6.25 -5.47 -6.47
C GLU A 49 -6.26 -3.97 -6.79
N VAL A 50 -5.12 -3.38 -7.10
CA VAL A 50 -5.05 -1.96 -7.49
C VAL A 50 -5.76 -1.72 -8.82
N ASP A 51 -5.55 -2.55 -9.83
CA ASP A 51 -6.27 -2.48 -11.12
C ASP A 51 -7.79 -2.57 -10.91
N LYS A 52 -8.24 -3.51 -10.08
CA LYS A 52 -9.66 -3.63 -9.71
C LYS A 52 -10.18 -2.37 -9.03
N MET A 53 -9.42 -1.76 -8.11
CA MET A 53 -9.84 -0.52 -7.44
C MET A 53 -9.93 0.65 -8.42
N LEU A 54 -9.01 0.75 -9.37
CA LEU A 54 -9.02 1.76 -10.43
C LEU A 54 -10.24 1.59 -11.35
N GLN A 55 -10.57 0.36 -11.75
CA GLN A 55 -11.75 0.09 -12.59
C GLN A 55 -13.08 0.40 -11.88
N LEU A 56 -13.12 0.22 -10.56
CA LEU A 56 -14.27 0.53 -9.71
C LEU A 56 -14.28 1.98 -9.22
N ASN A 57 -13.30 2.80 -9.64
CA ASN A 57 -13.24 4.18 -9.25
C ASN A 57 -14.15 5.02 -10.16
N VAL A 58 -14.86 5.97 -9.55
CA VAL A 58 -15.74 6.92 -10.25
C VAL A 58 -15.01 8.25 -10.47
N ASP A 59 -13.86 8.44 -9.81
CA ASP A 59 -13.13 9.71 -9.72
C ASP A 59 -11.87 9.72 -10.60
N ASP A 60 -11.59 10.81 -11.29
CA ASP A 60 -10.52 10.89 -12.31
C ASP A 60 -9.09 10.88 -11.73
N ARG A 61 -8.93 10.96 -10.40
CA ARG A 61 -7.63 11.23 -9.76
C ARG A 61 -7.38 10.45 -8.46
N PRO A 62 -7.25 9.12 -8.52
CA PRO A 62 -6.93 8.32 -7.34
C PRO A 62 -5.54 8.63 -6.77
N VAL A 63 -5.41 8.54 -5.45
CA VAL A 63 -4.14 8.70 -4.73
C VAL A 63 -3.80 7.42 -3.97
N ASP A 64 -2.57 6.95 -4.11
CA ASP A 64 -2.02 5.82 -3.38
C ASP A 64 -1.17 6.31 -2.20
N LEU A 65 -1.46 5.86 -0.97
CA LEU A 65 -0.84 6.37 0.26
C LEU A 65 -0.30 5.23 1.12
N ARG A 66 0.96 5.35 1.59
CA ARG A 66 1.68 4.16 2.09
C ARG A 66 2.64 4.38 3.25
N ARG A 67 2.72 3.36 4.14
CA ARG A 67 3.67 3.25 5.26
C ARG A 67 4.22 1.82 5.44
N GLY A 68 5.41 1.63 6.03
CA GLY A 68 5.98 0.34 6.46
C GLY A 68 7.09 -0.29 5.58
N ALA A 69 7.36 -1.58 5.81
CA ALA A 69 8.48 -2.36 5.27
C ALA A 69 8.35 -2.81 3.79
N GLY A 70 7.15 -2.77 3.20
CA GLY A 70 6.89 -3.33 1.86
C GLY A 70 7.05 -2.35 0.69
N ARG A 71 7.87 -1.31 0.83
CA ARG A 71 7.78 -0.13 -0.06
C ARG A 71 8.51 -0.20 -1.39
N LEU A 72 9.43 -1.15 -1.57
CA LEU A 72 9.96 -1.43 -2.90
C LEU A 72 8.85 -1.90 -3.85
N LEU A 73 7.93 -2.71 -3.34
CA LEU A 73 6.77 -3.18 -4.12
C LEU A 73 5.81 -2.03 -4.37
N ALA A 74 5.69 -1.15 -3.37
CA ALA A 74 4.81 -0.01 -3.44
C ALA A 74 5.13 1.01 -4.53
N GLU A 75 6.39 1.42 -4.60
CA GLU A 75 6.88 2.35 -5.60
C GLU A 75 6.65 1.82 -7.01
N ARG A 76 6.87 0.51 -7.21
CA ARG A 76 6.64 -0.16 -8.49
C ARG A 76 5.17 -0.12 -8.91
N ILE A 77 4.23 -0.27 -7.98
CA ILE A 77 2.80 -0.17 -8.29
C ILE A 77 2.44 1.24 -8.72
N GLY A 78 2.87 2.28 -8.00
CA GLY A 78 2.60 3.66 -8.38
C GLY A 78 3.13 3.99 -9.78
N PHE A 79 4.34 3.52 -10.09
CA PHE A 79 4.94 3.63 -11.42
C PHE A 79 4.20 2.85 -12.50
N LEU A 80 3.85 1.58 -12.24
CA LEU A 80 3.22 0.69 -13.23
C LEU A 80 1.76 1.03 -13.51
N CYS A 81 1.04 1.56 -12.52
CA CYS A 81 -0.38 1.87 -12.61
C CYS A 81 -0.67 3.35 -12.92
N ASP A 82 0.37 4.18 -13.10
CA ASP A 82 0.27 5.64 -13.33
C ASP A 82 -0.60 6.37 -12.28
N ILE A 83 -0.39 6.04 -11.00
CA ILE A 83 -1.14 6.62 -9.88
C ILE A 83 -0.25 7.57 -9.09
N ARG A 84 -0.81 8.70 -8.66
CA ARG A 84 -0.12 9.60 -7.73
C ARG A 84 0.12 8.89 -6.40
N GLN A 85 1.37 8.84 -5.97
CA GLN A 85 1.76 8.14 -4.75
C GLN A 85 2.34 9.07 -3.68
N VAL A 86 2.01 8.79 -2.42
CA VAL A 86 2.60 9.43 -1.25
C VAL A 86 3.19 8.35 -0.33
N VAL A 87 4.50 8.44 -0.07
CA VAL A 87 5.26 7.41 0.64
C VAL A 87 5.96 8.01 1.86
N PHE A 88 5.49 7.68 3.06
CA PHE A 88 6.00 8.27 4.31
C PHE A 88 6.98 7.39 5.09
N ASN A 89 8.29 7.66 5.16
CA ASN A 89 9.34 6.84 5.83
C ASN A 89 9.71 5.54 5.06
N PRO A 90 10.22 5.65 3.81
CA PRO A 90 10.48 4.47 3.02
C PRO A 90 11.66 3.62 3.45
N ASN A 91 11.47 2.30 3.53
CA ASN A 91 12.58 1.35 3.54
C ASN A 91 12.84 0.85 2.12
N LEU A 92 13.88 1.37 1.49
CA LEU A 92 14.30 1.02 0.12
C LEU A 92 15.22 -0.21 0.07
N PHE A 93 15.79 -0.58 1.22
CA PHE A 93 16.75 -1.69 1.36
C PHE A 93 16.26 -2.69 2.43
N PRO A 94 15.11 -3.35 2.22
CA PRO A 94 14.59 -4.32 3.17
C PRO A 94 15.56 -5.48 3.41
N ASN A 95 16.29 -5.91 2.38
CA ASN A 95 17.30 -6.98 2.50
C ASN A 95 18.48 -6.60 3.40
N GLU A 96 18.82 -5.31 3.52
CA GLU A 96 19.96 -4.86 4.33
C GLU A 96 19.53 -4.53 5.77
N ASN A 97 18.32 -3.98 5.93
CA ASN A 97 17.90 -3.33 7.17
C ASN A 97 16.91 -4.14 8.01
N MET A 98 16.42 -5.27 7.46
CA MET A 98 15.41 -6.14 8.10
C MET A 98 15.87 -7.60 8.23
N GLU A 99 17.14 -7.92 7.95
CA GLU A 99 17.71 -9.22 8.31
C GLU A 99 17.57 -9.48 9.82
N GLY A 100 17.01 -10.64 10.18
CA GLY A 100 16.84 -11.08 11.58
C GLY A 100 15.71 -10.40 12.36
N LYS A 101 14.97 -9.45 11.75
CA LYS A 101 13.77 -8.84 12.37
C LYS A 101 12.51 -9.57 11.89
N ASN A 102 12.21 -10.70 12.54
CA ASN A 102 10.92 -11.40 12.43
C ASN A 102 9.98 -10.95 13.54
#